data_AF-A0A4Q3WF53-F1
#
_entry.id   AF-A0A4Q3WF53-F1
#
_cell.length_a   1.000
_cell.length_b   1.000
_cell.length_c   1.000
_cell.angle_alpha   90.00
_cell.angle_beta   90.00
_cell.angle_gamma   90.00
#
_symmetry.space_group_name_H-M   'P 1'
#
loop_
_entity.id
_entity.type
_entity.pdbx_description
1 polymer ?
#
loop_
_entity_poly.entity_id
_entity_poly.type
_entity_poly.pdbx_seq_one_letter_code
_entity_poly.pdbx_strand_id
1 'polypeptide(L)'
;MRIATIAIALFLAGAAGAQDRQAHHDDHQILFTSGGELLTWCEQEARAHFAGQGVSTYQWTGRHWESGNTLRAEGKIRADGSDIPVACFAAKGSLERYASIQIDPEK
;
A
#
# COMPACT_ATOMS: atom_id res chain seq x y z
N MET A 1 24.86 63.19 -23.27
CA MET A 1 24.94 62.13 -22.25
C MET A 1 23.62 62.12 -21.49
N ARG A 2 22.83 61.04 -21.62
CA ARG A 2 21.41 60.98 -21.25
C ARG A 2 21.25 60.35 -19.87
N ILE A 3 20.49 61.01 -18.99
CA ILE A 3 20.13 60.53 -17.65
C ILE A 3 19.09 59.41 -17.81
N ALA A 4 19.45 58.18 -17.47
CA ALA A 4 18.54 57.04 -17.51
C ALA A 4 17.76 56.96 -16.19
N THR A 5 16.47 57.28 -16.25
CA THR A 5 15.49 57.10 -15.18
C THR A 5 15.22 55.61 -14.94
N ILE A 6 15.49 55.12 -13.73
CA ILE A 6 15.14 53.77 -13.27
C ILE A 6 13.70 53.83 -12.73
N ALA A 7 12.77 53.17 -13.42
CA ALA A 7 11.42 52.94 -12.91
C ALA A 7 11.38 51.59 -12.17
N ILE A 8 11.32 51.63 -10.84
CA ILE A 8 11.08 50.47 -10.01
C ILE A 8 9.56 50.30 -9.88
N ALA A 9 9.01 49.27 -10.52
CA ALA A 9 7.64 48.84 -10.30
C ALA A 9 7.67 47.48 -9.57
N LEU A 10 7.61 47.50 -8.24
CA LEU A 10 7.29 46.31 -7.44
C LEU A 10 5.81 45.99 -7.60
N PHE A 11 5.49 44.98 -8.42
CA PHE A 11 4.19 44.32 -8.37
C PHE A 11 4.30 43.08 -7.48
N LEU A 12 4.02 43.25 -6.18
CA LEU A 12 3.74 42.14 -5.26
C LEU A 12 2.28 41.71 -5.46
N ALA A 13 2.00 40.96 -6.53
CA ALA A 13 0.75 40.23 -6.67
C ALA A 13 0.87 38.92 -5.88
N GLY A 14 0.70 39.01 -4.56
CA GLY A 14 0.52 37.84 -3.70
C GLY A 14 -0.86 37.23 -4.00
N ALA A 15 -0.92 36.30 -4.95
CA ALA A 15 -2.07 35.41 -5.05
C ALA A 15 -2.05 34.53 -3.79
N ALA A 16 -2.91 34.87 -2.83
CA ALA A 16 -3.28 33.96 -1.78
C ALA A 16 -3.98 32.77 -2.44
N GLY A 17 -3.20 31.78 -2.86
CA GLY A 17 -3.73 30.46 -3.13
C GLY A 17 -4.30 29.97 -1.81
N ALA A 18 -5.63 30.10 -1.65
CA ALA A 18 -6.36 29.22 -0.79
C ALA A 18 -6.07 27.82 -1.35
N GLN A 19 -5.03 27.17 -0.82
CA GLN A 19 -4.86 25.74 -0.94
C GLN A 19 -6.09 25.16 -0.28
N ASP A 20 -7.10 24.92 -1.10
CA ASP A 20 -8.09 23.90 -0.86
C ASP A 20 -7.27 22.68 -0.44
N ARG A 21 -7.17 22.47 0.87
CA ARG A 21 -6.63 21.25 1.42
C ARG A 21 -7.63 20.21 0.97
N GLN A 22 -7.38 19.64 -0.20
CA GLN A 22 -8.01 18.40 -0.62
C GLN A 22 -7.82 17.46 0.56
N ALA A 23 -8.88 17.32 1.36
CA ALA A 23 -8.97 16.28 2.34
C ALA A 23 -8.95 15.02 1.51
N HIS A 24 -7.76 14.45 1.34
CA HIS A 24 -7.54 13.14 0.75
C HIS A 24 -8.28 12.18 1.67
N HIS A 25 -9.57 11.94 1.37
CA HIS A 25 -10.34 10.89 2.01
C HIS A 25 -9.70 9.60 1.53
N ASP A 26 -8.93 9.00 2.42
CA ASP A 26 -8.35 7.67 2.31
C ASP A 26 -9.51 6.65 2.41
N ASP A 27 -10.37 6.63 1.38
CA ASP A 27 -11.59 5.83 1.34
C ASP A 27 -11.36 4.49 0.61
N HIS A 28 -10.09 4.12 0.38
CA HIS A 28 -9.68 2.88 -0.26
C HIS A 28 -9.55 1.72 0.72
N GLN A 29 -10.44 1.64 1.73
CA GLN A 29 -10.42 0.51 2.64
C GLN A 29 -10.85 -0.76 1.89
N ILE A 30 -9.97 -1.76 1.83
CA ILE A 30 -10.31 -3.05 1.21
C ILE A 30 -11.29 -3.78 2.12
N LEU A 31 -12.45 -4.14 1.58
CA LEU A 31 -13.42 -5.05 2.19
C LEU A 31 -13.24 -6.43 1.56
N PHE A 32 -12.88 -7.44 2.35
CA PHE A 32 -12.68 -8.78 1.81
C PHE A 32 -14.02 -9.51 1.64
N THR A 33 -14.41 -9.74 0.39
CA THR A 33 -15.60 -10.53 0.05
C THR A 33 -15.24 -11.95 -0.42
N SER A 34 -13.98 -12.16 -0.84
CA SER A 34 -13.46 -13.44 -1.33
C SER A 34 -12.03 -13.73 -0.89
N GLY A 35 -11.65 -15.01 -0.96
CA GLY A 35 -10.28 -15.46 -0.70
C GLY A 35 -9.30 -14.99 -1.78
N GLY A 36 -9.76 -14.74 -3.00
CA GLY A 36 -8.93 -14.20 -4.09
C GLY A 36 -8.49 -12.75 -3.83
N GLU A 37 -9.39 -11.93 -3.30
CA GLU A 37 -9.05 -10.58 -2.83
C GLU A 37 -8.04 -10.64 -1.68
N LEU A 38 -8.27 -11.53 -0.71
CA LEU A 38 -7.32 -11.75 0.39
C LEU A 38 -5.95 -12.21 -0.14
N LEU A 39 -5.90 -13.09 -1.15
CA LEU A 39 -4.65 -13.56 -1.75
C LEU A 39 -3.86 -12.41 -2.39
N THR A 40 -4.56 -11.53 -3.09
CA THR A 40 -3.96 -10.37 -3.77
C THR A 40 -3.44 -9.35 -2.75
N TRP A 41 -4.18 -9.13 -1.67
CA TRP A 41 -3.72 -8.32 -0.54
C TRP A 41 -2.52 -8.96 0.16
N CYS A 42 -2.56 -10.27 0.39
CA CYS A 42 -1.48 -11.03 1.03
C CYS A 42 -0.15 -10.90 0.28
N GLU A 43 -0.18 -10.96 -1.06
CA GLU A 43 1.00 -10.71 -1.90
C GLU A 43 1.54 -9.29 -1.71
N GLN A 44 0.67 -8.28 -1.74
CA GLN A 44 1.05 -6.87 -1.64
C GLN A 44 1.69 -6.57 -0.28
N GLU A 45 1.09 -7.05 0.80
CA GLU A 45 1.63 -6.88 2.15
C GLU A 45 2.98 -7.59 2.33
N ALA A 46 3.12 -8.81 1.80
CA ALA A 46 4.40 -9.50 1.81
C ALA A 46 5.49 -8.72 1.04
N ARG A 47 5.16 -8.19 -0.14
CA ARG A 47 6.09 -7.34 -0.91
C ARG A 47 6.45 -6.07 -0.16
N ALA A 48 5.47 -5.41 0.45
CA ALA A 48 5.67 -4.19 1.23
C ALA A 48 6.56 -4.45 2.46
N HIS A 49 6.36 -5.56 3.17
CA HIS A 49 7.19 -5.96 4.29
C HIS A 49 8.67 -6.06 3.91
N PHE A 50 8.99 -6.80 2.85
CA PHE A 50 10.38 -6.95 2.39
C PHE A 50 10.94 -5.67 1.76
N ALA A 51 10.11 -4.89 1.06
CA ALA A 51 10.51 -3.58 0.55
C ALA A 51 10.91 -2.63 1.69
N GLY A 52 10.17 -2.64 2.81
CA GLY A 52 10.50 -1.89 4.03
C GLY A 52 11.83 -2.33 4.68
N GLN A 53 12.29 -3.54 4.40
CA GLN A 53 13.58 -4.08 4.84
C GLN A 53 14.71 -3.86 3.81
N GLY A 54 14.40 -3.25 2.65
CA GLY A 54 15.37 -3.12 1.55
C GLY A 54 15.66 -4.44 0.81
N VAL A 55 14.84 -5.47 1.02
CA VAL A 55 14.98 -6.78 0.38
C VAL A 55 14.15 -6.79 -0.90
N SER A 56 14.80 -7.10 -2.03
CA SER A 56 14.09 -7.27 -3.29
C SER A 56 13.28 -8.56 -3.29
N THR A 57 12.04 -8.47 -3.74
CA THR A 57 11.17 -9.63 -3.92
C THR A 57 10.91 -9.88 -5.40
N TYR A 58 10.84 -11.15 -5.76
CA TYR A 58 10.51 -11.57 -7.11
C TYR A 58 9.70 -12.85 -7.02
N GLN A 59 8.78 -13.06 -7.97
CA GLN A 59 7.92 -14.24 -8.03
C GLN A 59 7.00 -14.41 -6.80
N TRP A 60 5.73 -14.63 -7.08
CA TRP A 60 4.74 -14.97 -6.07
C TRP A 60 4.00 -16.20 -6.55
N THR A 61 3.77 -17.13 -5.64
CA THR A 61 2.84 -18.24 -5.87
C THR A 61 1.95 -18.35 -4.65
N GLY A 62 0.66 -18.54 -4.86
CA GLY A 62 -0.26 -18.67 -3.74
C GLY A 62 -1.58 -19.29 -4.13
N ARG A 63 -2.32 -19.65 -3.09
CA ARG A 63 -3.65 -20.28 -3.16
C ARG A 63 -4.50 -19.69 -2.05
N HIS A 64 -5.81 -19.74 -2.25
CA HIS A 64 -6.77 -19.32 -1.25
C HIS A 64 -7.81 -20.39 -1.02
N TRP A 65 -8.42 -20.34 0.16
CA TRP A 65 -9.52 -21.18 0.56
C TRP A 65 -10.55 -20.34 1.30
N GLU A 66 -11.81 -20.77 1.20
CA GLU A 66 -12.93 -20.16 1.90
C GLU A 66 -13.66 -21.25 2.67
N SER A 67 -13.94 -21.02 3.95
CA SER A 67 -14.71 -21.93 4.79
C SER A 67 -15.62 -21.12 5.70
N GLY A 68 -16.93 -21.20 5.47
CA GLY A 68 -17.91 -20.38 6.17
C GLY A 68 -17.61 -18.89 6.02
N ASN A 69 -17.36 -18.22 7.15
CA ASN A 69 -17.00 -16.80 7.20
C ASN A 69 -15.49 -16.55 7.20
N THR A 70 -14.66 -17.59 7.08
CA THR A 70 -13.21 -17.46 7.14
C THR A 70 -12.61 -17.50 5.74
N LEU A 71 -11.79 -16.49 5.44
CA LEU A 71 -10.95 -16.41 4.25
C LEU A 71 -9.52 -16.73 4.67
N ARG A 72 -8.86 -17.62 3.92
CA ARG A 72 -7.45 -17.97 4.11
C ARG A 72 -6.73 -17.85 2.78
N ALA A 73 -5.57 -17.21 2.80
CA ALA A 73 -4.65 -17.20 1.67
C ALA A 73 -3.27 -17.63 2.14
N GLU A 74 -2.59 -18.46 1.35
CA GLU A 74 -1.22 -18.85 1.61
C GLU A 74 -0.41 -18.78 0.34
N GLY A 75 0.85 -18.42 0.48
CA GLY A 75 1.76 -18.34 -0.64
C GLY A 75 3.21 -18.45 -0.22
N LYS A 76 4.07 -18.33 -1.23
CA LYS A 76 5.51 -18.20 -1.09
C LYS A 76 5.96 -17.03 -1.93
N ILE A 77 6.72 -16.14 -1.30
CA ILE A 77 7.38 -15.03 -1.97
C ILE A 77 8.88 -15.31 -1.98
N ARG A 78 9.55 -15.09 -3.12
CA ARG A 78 11.00 -15.23 -3.18
C ARG A 78 11.65 -13.91 -2.77
N ALA A 79 12.42 -13.95 -1.68
CA ALA A 79 13.11 -12.82 -1.10
C ALA A 79 14.55 -13.23 -0.79
N ASP A 80 15.53 -12.44 -1.24
CA ASP A 80 16.97 -12.71 -1.06
C ASP A 80 17.40 -14.14 -1.43
N GLY A 81 16.82 -14.69 -2.51
CA GLY A 81 17.17 -16.05 -2.96
C GLY A 81 16.56 -17.19 -2.14
N SER A 82 15.62 -16.92 -1.26
CA SER A 82 14.89 -17.92 -0.47
C SER A 82 13.38 -17.79 -0.67
N ASP A 83 12.66 -18.92 -0.62
CA ASP A 83 11.21 -18.94 -0.70
C ASP A 83 10.64 -18.81 0.72
N ILE A 84 10.03 -17.67 1.04
CA ILE A 84 9.49 -17.39 2.36
C ILE A 84 7.99 -17.67 2.37
N PRO A 85 7.49 -18.58 3.25
CA PRO A 85 6.07 -18.84 3.37
C PRO A 85 5.34 -17.65 3.97
N VAL A 86 4.15 -17.34 3.43
CA VAL A 86 3.27 -16.28 3.91
C VAL A 86 1.86 -16.86 4.09
N ALA A 87 1.23 -16.56 5.21
CA ALA A 87 -0.15 -16.94 5.50
C ALA A 87 -0.97 -15.71 5.92
N CYS A 88 -2.13 -15.53 5.32
CA CYS A 88 -3.05 -14.45 5.62
C CYS A 88 -4.44 -14.97 5.95
N PHE A 89 -5.10 -14.29 6.89
CA PHE A 89 -6.44 -14.63 7.36
C PHE A 89 -7.31 -13.40 7.50
N ALA A 90 -8.56 -13.51 7.10
CA ALA A 90 -9.57 -12.48 7.32
C ALA A 90 -10.96 -13.12 7.50
N ALA A 91 -11.88 -12.38 8.12
CA ALA A 91 -13.28 -12.72 8.04
C ALA A 91 -13.88 -12.18 6.74
N LYS A 92 -14.80 -12.90 6.12
CA LYS A 92 -15.58 -12.38 4.99
C LYS A 92 -16.42 -11.18 5.47
N GLY A 93 -16.42 -10.10 4.70
CA GLY A 93 -16.99 -8.81 5.06
C GLY A 93 -16.16 -8.01 6.07
N SER A 94 -14.94 -8.42 6.39
CA SER A 94 -14.03 -7.61 7.22
C SER A 94 -13.16 -6.68 6.38
N LEU A 95 -12.74 -5.59 7.01
CA LEU A 95 -11.84 -4.59 6.43
C LEU A 95 -10.39 -5.02 6.61
N GLU A 96 -9.51 -4.53 5.74
CA GLU A 96 -8.06 -4.82 5.74
C GLU A 96 -7.38 -4.73 7.11
N ARG A 97 -7.73 -3.71 7.91
CA ARG A 97 -7.15 -3.50 9.24
C ARG A 97 -7.43 -4.61 10.25
N TYR A 98 -8.39 -5.50 9.95
CA TYR A 98 -8.73 -6.66 10.77
C TYR A 98 -8.20 -7.98 10.20
N ALA A 99 -7.57 -7.94 9.02
CA ALA A 99 -6.84 -9.10 8.52
C ALA A 99 -5.53 -9.26 9.28
N SER A 100 -5.05 -10.50 9.27
CA SER A 100 -3.75 -10.87 9.82
C SER A 100 -2.87 -11.41 8.70
N ILE A 101 -1.58 -11.10 8.80
CA ILE A 101 -0.52 -11.62 7.95
C ILE A 101 0.57 -12.21 8.84
N GLN A 102 1.07 -13.38 8.45
CA GLN A 102 2.21 -14.04 9.06
C GLN A 102 3.23 -14.30 7.96
N ILE A 103 4.44 -13.76 8.16
CA ILE A 103 5.59 -13.98 7.27
C ILE A 103 6.52 -14.92 8.01
N ASP A 104 6.87 -16.03 7.36
CA ASP A 104 7.63 -17.13 7.95
C ASP A 104 6.95 -17.74 9.21
N PRO A 105 5.70 -18.24 9.11
CA PRO A 105 4.90 -18.72 10.25
C PRO A 105 5.50 -19.93 11.02
N GLU A 106 6.60 -20.51 10.55
CA GLU A 106 7.29 -21.63 11.21
C GLU A 106 8.39 -21.17 12.18
N LYS A 107 8.69 -19.86 12.22
CA LYS A 107 9.66 -19.25 13.16
C LYS A 107 8.97 -18.48 14.28
#